data_AF-A0A1U9VRG5-F1
#
_entry.id   AF-A0A1U9VRG5-F1
#
_cell.length_a   1.000
_cell.length_b   1.000
_cell.length_c   1.000
_cell.angle_alpha   90.00
_cell.angle_beta   90.00
_cell.angle_gamma   90.00
#
_symmetry.space_group_name_H-M   'P 1'
#
loop_
_entity.id
_entity.type
_entity.pdbx_description
1 polymer ?
#
loop_
_entity_poly.entity_id
_entity_poly.type
_entity_poly.pdbx_seq_one_letter_code
_entity_poly.pdbx_strand_id
1 'polypeptide(L)'
;MAEGWRFYSADFSVNSSEPSQRGNVMLIRDDHGRKWWHNLPEEKRDQVALLVTGHGMSVDEAVRDANAKAALAAAPTQQQEGEK
;
A
#
# COMPACT_ATOMS: atom_id res chain seq x y z
N MET A 1 -1.26 8.10 -6.68
CA MET A 1 -0.83 6.82 -6.08
C MET A 1 -0.49 5.85 -7.19
N ALA A 2 0.31 4.82 -6.90
CA ALA A 2 0.62 3.74 -7.82
C ALA A 2 -0.68 3.09 -8.30
N GLU A 3 -0.68 2.59 -9.53
CA GLU A 3 -1.86 1.98 -10.13
C GLU A 3 -2.38 0.82 -9.27
N GLY A 4 -3.70 0.76 -9.07
CA GLY A 4 -4.34 -0.23 -8.20
C GLY A 4 -4.27 0.07 -6.69
N TRP A 5 -3.75 1.23 -6.29
CA TRP A 5 -3.64 1.65 -4.89
C TRP A 5 -4.38 2.95 -4.58
N ARG A 6 -4.92 3.04 -3.37
CA ARG A 6 -5.63 4.22 -2.85
C ARG A 6 -5.07 4.62 -1.51
N PHE A 7 -5.16 5.92 -1.21
CA PHE A 7 -4.87 6.43 0.13
C PHE A 7 -5.85 5.81 1.14
N TYR A 8 -5.33 5.30 2.26
CA TYR A 8 -6.13 4.69 3.30
C TYR A 8 -6.11 5.51 4.59
N SER A 9 -4.93 5.79 5.12
CA SER A 9 -4.77 6.59 6.34
C SER A 9 -3.42 7.28 6.37
N ALA A 10 -3.33 8.32 7.19
CA ALA A 10 -2.08 8.95 7.59
C ALA A 10 -2.13 9.18 9.11
N ASP A 11 -1.02 8.90 9.78
CA ASP A 11 -0.84 9.15 11.20
C ASP A 11 0.42 9.99 11.39
N PHE A 12 0.23 11.18 11.97
CA PHE A 12 1.27 12.18 12.18
C PHE A 12 1.05 12.85 13.53
N SER A 13 2.04 12.74 14.42
CA SER A 13 2.04 13.47 15.68
C SER A 13 2.59 14.87 15.47
N VAL A 14 1.70 15.84 15.32
CA VAL A 14 2.04 17.27 15.13
C VAL A 14 2.49 17.98 16.42
N ASN A 15 2.30 17.36 17.58
CA ASN A 15 2.63 17.93 18.90
C ASN A 15 3.62 17.07 19.69
N SER A 16 4.39 16.24 18.99
CA SER A 16 5.47 15.46 19.60
C SER A 16 6.61 16.39 20.00
N SER A 17 6.99 16.39 21.29
CA SER A 17 8.24 17.00 21.77
C SER A 17 9.49 16.30 21.22
N GLU A 18 9.32 15.16 20.56
CA GLU A 18 10.36 14.42 19.84
C GLU A 18 10.23 14.69 18.34
N PRO A 19 11.02 15.62 17.77
CA PRO A 19 11.03 15.91 16.35
C PRO A 19 11.56 14.77 15.48
N SER A 20 11.97 13.63 16.07
CA SER A 20 12.38 12.41 15.38
C SER A 20 11.24 11.43 15.09
N GLN A 21 10.02 11.70 15.56
CA GLN A 21 8.89 10.81 15.31
C GLN A 21 8.47 10.89 13.83
N ARG A 22 8.72 9.82 13.08
CA ARG A 22 8.27 9.68 11.70
C ARG A 22 6.77 9.46 11.69
N GLY A 23 6.05 10.18 10.84
CA GLY A 23 4.67 9.84 10.52
C GLY A 23 4.62 8.70 9.51
N ASN A 24 3.46 8.07 9.43
CA ASN A 24 3.20 6.96 8.53
C ASN A 24 1.96 7.22 7.66
N VAL A 25 2.04 6.75 6.42
CA VAL A 25 0.94 6.75 5.45
C VAL A 25 0.69 5.33 5.03
N MET A 26 -0.57 4.90 5.07
CA MET A 26 -0.98 3.60 4.56
C MET A 26 -1.69 3.78 3.23
N LEU A 27 -1.31 2.96 2.26
CA LEU A 27 -2.08 2.76 1.04
C LEU A 27 -2.71 1.37 1.08
N ILE A 28 -3.93 1.27 0.59
CA ILE A 28 -4.65 0.02 0.42
C ILE A 28 -4.86 -0.24 -1.07
N ARG A 29 -4.96 -1.50 -1.47
CA ARG A 29 -5.45 -1.83 -2.81
C ARG A 29 -6.84 -1.23 -3.03
N ASP A 30 -7.11 -0.82 -4.27
CA ASP A 30 -8.45 -0.39 -4.69
C ASP A 30 -9.48 -1.53 -4.59
N ASP A 31 -10.74 -1.26 -4.94
CA ASP A 31 -11.81 -2.25 -4.77
C ASP A 31 -11.57 -3.52 -5.59
N HIS A 32 -10.96 -3.41 -6.77
CA HIS A 32 -10.63 -4.54 -7.62
C HIS A 32 -9.49 -5.37 -7.01
N GLY A 33 -8.38 -4.71 -6.65
CA GLY A 33 -7.22 -5.34 -6.03
C GLY A 33 -7.55 -5.94 -4.66
N ARG A 34 -8.44 -5.33 -3.88
CA ARG A 34 -8.92 -5.86 -2.59
C ARG A 34 -9.74 -7.13 -2.79
N LYS A 35 -10.67 -7.17 -3.75
CA LYS A 35 -11.44 -8.38 -4.07
C LYS A 35 -10.54 -9.50 -4.56
N TRP A 36 -9.62 -9.19 -5.48
CA TRP A 36 -8.62 -10.15 -5.95
C TRP A 36 -7.81 -10.72 -4.78
N TRP A 37 -7.32 -9.86 -3.90
CA TRP A 37 -6.51 -10.29 -2.74
C TRP A 37 -7.29 -11.21 -1.80
N HIS A 38 -8.57 -10.93 -1.53
CA HIS A 38 -9.42 -11.79 -0.69
C HIS A 38 -9.73 -13.15 -1.33
N ASN A 39 -9.64 -13.27 -2.66
CA ASN A 39 -9.82 -14.53 -3.37
C ASN A 39 -8.54 -15.36 -3.48
N LEU A 40 -7.38 -14.84 -3.06
CA LEU A 40 -6.13 -15.59 -3.06
C LEU A 40 -6.16 -16.69 -1.97
N PRO A 41 -5.51 -17.84 -2.23
CA PRO A 41 -5.17 -18.80 -1.18
C PRO A 41 -4.43 -18.11 -0.02
N GLU A 42 -4.61 -18.61 1.20
CA GLU A 42 -4.00 -18.01 2.40
C GLU A 42 -2.47 -17.94 2.27
N GLU A 43 -1.84 -18.97 1.72
CA GLU A 43 -0.39 -19.06 1.52
C GLU A 43 0.12 -17.97 0.56
N LYS A 44 -0.73 -17.51 -0.35
CA LYS A 44 -0.44 -16.43 -1.30
C LYS A 44 -0.73 -15.06 -0.68
N ARG A 45 -1.69 -14.95 0.23
CA ARG A 45 -2.04 -13.70 0.93
C ARG A 45 -0.89 -13.22 1.82
N ASP A 46 -0.10 -14.12 2.40
CA ASP A 46 1.08 -13.76 3.18
C ASP A 46 2.23 -13.20 2.31
N GLN A 47 2.24 -13.53 1.02
CA GLN A 47 3.27 -13.10 0.07
C GLN A 47 2.89 -11.80 -0.65
N VAL A 48 1.63 -11.38 -0.58
CA VAL A 48 1.10 -10.24 -1.31
C VAL A 48 0.51 -9.25 -0.32
N ALA A 49 1.01 -8.02 -0.32
CA ALA A 49 0.47 -6.99 0.56
C ALA A 49 -0.94 -6.53 0.11
N LEU A 50 -1.90 -6.51 1.05
CA LEU A 50 -3.16 -5.75 0.90
C LEU A 50 -2.97 -4.26 1.24
N LEU A 51 -2.11 -4.00 2.21
CA LEU A 51 -1.77 -2.69 2.75
C LEU A 51 -0.27 -2.48 2.66
N VAL A 52 0.16 -1.28 2.27
CA VAL A 52 1.58 -0.88 2.32
C VAL A 52 1.70 0.38 3.15
N THR A 53 2.76 0.44 3.96
CA THR A 53 3.02 1.57 4.85
C THR A 53 4.28 2.31 4.43
N GLY A 54 4.13 3.58 4.08
CA GLY A 54 5.21 4.53 3.89
C GLY A 54 5.47 5.36 5.14
N HIS A 55 6.71 5.83 5.30
CA HIS A 55 7.17 6.56 6.47
C HIS A 55 7.90 7.83 6.04
N GLY A 56 7.78 8.91 6.80
CA GLY A 56 8.42 10.18 6.47
C GLY A 56 8.34 11.21 7.60
N MET A 57 9.16 12.25 7.50
CA MET A 57 9.09 13.40 8.41
C MET A 57 7.97 14.37 8.01
N SER A 58 7.47 14.24 6.78
CA SER A 58 6.31 14.94 6.26
C SER A 58 5.34 13.96 5.60
N VAL A 59 4.08 14.41 5.44
CA VAL A 59 3.05 13.65 4.71
C VAL A 59 3.51 13.32 3.30
N ASP A 60 4.12 14.29 2.62
CA ASP A 60 4.58 14.11 1.25
C ASP A 60 5.71 13.08 1.13
N GLU A 61 6.69 13.08 2.05
CA GLU A 61 7.73 12.04 2.10
C GLU A 61 7.12 10.65 2.38
N ALA A 62 6.22 10.55 3.34
CA ALA A 62 5.57 9.29 3.68
C ALA A 62 4.70 8.76 2.52
N VAL A 63 4.00 9.65 1.80
CA VAL A 63 3.27 9.30 0.57
C VAL A 63 4.23 8.80 -0.49
N ARG A 64 5.36 9.49 -0.73
CA ARG A 64 6.35 9.07 -1.73
C ARG A 64 6.94 7.69 -1.42
N ASP A 65 7.29 7.44 -0.15
CA ASP A 65 7.77 6.14 0.31
C ASP A 65 6.69 5.05 0.16
N ALA A 66 5.45 5.32 0.58
CA ALA A 66 4.34 4.38 0.43
C ALA A 66 4.07 4.05 -1.04
N ASN A 67 4.15 5.07 -1.91
CA ASN A 67 3.92 4.95 -3.33
C ASN A 67 5.01 4.13 -4.04
N ALA A 68 6.28 4.29 -3.64
CA ALA A 68 7.37 3.47 -4.13
C ALA A 68 7.20 2.00 -3.73
N LYS A 69 6.83 1.73 -2.48
CA LYS A 69 6.53 0.37 -2.00
C LYS A 69 5.32 -0.23 -2.71
N ALA A 70 4.27 0.56 -2.94
CA ALA A 70 3.08 0.16 -3.68
C ALA A 70 3.41 -0.26 -5.13
N ALA A 71 4.33 0.45 -5.79
CA ALA A 71 4.76 0.13 -7.15
C ALA A 71 5.58 -1.16 -7.24
N LEU A 72 6.28 -1.55 -6.16
CA LEU A 72 7.05 -2.80 -6.07
C LEU A 72 6.23 -3.98 -5.55
N ALA A 73 5.12 -3.71 -4.85
CA ALA A 73 4.25 -4.74 -4.33
C ALA A 73 3.58 -5.48 -5.49
N ALA A 74 3.72 -6.81 -5.51
CA ALA A 74 3.18 -7.67 -6.56
C ALA A 74 1.73 -7.29 -6.90
N ALA A 75 1.51 -6.77 -8.11
CA ALA A 75 0.18 -6.40 -8.56
C ALA A 75 -0.67 -7.67 -8.77
N PRO A 76 -2.01 -7.55 -8.84
CA PRO A 76 -2.77 -8.52 -9.61
C PRO A 76 -2.18 -8.54 -11.02
N THR A 77 -1.31 -9.50 -11.31
CA THR A 77 -1.04 -9.85 -12.69
C THR A 77 -2.41 -10.15 -13.28
N GLN A 78 -2.79 -9.49 -14.36
CA GLN A 78 -3.95 -9.89 -15.14
C GLN A 78 -3.77 -11.38 -15.48
N GLN A 79 -4.36 -12.27 -14.68
CA GLN A 79 -4.38 -13.68 -14.98
C GLN A 79 -5.47 -13.86 -16.04
N GLN A 80 -4.99 -14.10 -17.26
CA GLN A 80 -5.60 -14.93 -18.30
C GLN A 80 -6.84 -14.36 -19.02
N GLU A 81 -6.62 -13.44 -19.96
CA GLU A 81 -7.37 -13.47 -21.22
C GLU A 81 -6.49 -14.17 -22.26
N GLY A 82 -6.75 -15.46 -22.50
CA GLY A 82 -5.98 -16.22 -23.48
C GLY A 82 -6.08 -17.73 -23.29
N GLU A 83 -7.25 -18.26 -22.93
CA GLU A 83 -7.57 -19.66 -23.21
C GLU A 83 -8.63 -19.67 -24.30
N LYS A 84 -8.18 -19.86 -25.54
CA LYS A 84 -8.97 -20.48 -26.60
C LYS A 84 -8.07 -21.15 -27.62
#